data_AF-A0A653DX96-F1
#
_entry.id   AF-A0A653DX96-F1
#
_cell.length_a   1.000
_cell.length_b   1.000
_cell.length_c   1.000
_cell.angle_alpha   90.00
_cell.angle_beta   90.00
_cell.angle_gamma   90.00
#
_symmetry.space_group_name_H-M   'P 1'
#
loop_
_entity.id
_entity.type
_entity.pdbx_description
1 polymer ?
#
loop_
_entity_poly.entity_id
_entity_poly.type
_entity_poly.pdbx_seq_one_letter_code
_entity_poly.pdbx_strand_id
1 'polypeptide(L)' 'MHSANPAQADQFQWLPPTCGYRLVSEGKDLPLWHHLVCGDPEAVHIERISQSGRMLSEQSVPEDDWEDHLIFRAG' A
#
# COMPACT_ATOMS: atom_id res chain seq x y z
N MET A 1 -1.82 -5.96 -20.75
CA MET A 1 -2.16 -6.57 -19.45
C MET A 1 -0.86 -6.97 -18.77
N HIS A 2 -0.43 -6.23 -17.74
CA HIS A 2 0.77 -6.56 -16.97
C HIS A 2 0.46 -7.78 -16.10
N SER A 3 0.80 -8.97 -16.59
CA SER A 3 0.75 -10.19 -15.78
C SER A 3 1.91 -10.11 -14.78
N ALA A 4 1.61 -9.99 -13.49
CA ALA A 4 2.65 -10.05 -12.46
C ALA A 4 3.28 -11.45 -12.54
N ASN A 5 4.56 -11.51 -12.85
CA ASN A 5 5.27 -12.77 -12.97
C ASN A 5 5.57 -13.31 -11.55
N PRO A 6 5.14 -14.53 -11.19
CA PRO A 6 5.43 -15.11 -9.87
C PRO A 6 6.94 -15.20 -9.57
N ALA A 7 7.80 -15.18 -10.60
CA ALA A 7 9.26 -15.11 -10.43
C ALA A 7 9.77 -13.82 -9.75
N GLN A 8 8.93 -12.80 -9.59
CA GLN A 8 9.26 -11.55 -8.90
C GLN A 8 8.70 -11.47 -7.48
N ALA A 9 8.02 -12.52 -6.98
CA ALA A 9 7.39 -12.50 -5.65
C ALA A 9 8.37 -12.15 -4.51
N ASP A 10 9.63 -12.62 -4.60
CA ASP A 10 10.68 -12.27 -3.63
C ASP A 10 10.99 -10.77 -3.59
N GLN A 11 10.80 -10.05 -4.70
CA GLN A 11 10.99 -8.60 -4.77
C GLN A 11 9.84 -7.83 -4.11
N PHE A 12 8.77 -8.50 -3.67
CA PHE A 12 7.58 -7.89 -3.07
C PHE A 12 7.32 -8.40 -1.65
N GLN A 13 8.15 -9.29 -1.12
CA GLN A 13 8.01 -9.79 0.26
C GLN A 13 8.19 -8.71 1.31
N TRP A 14 8.99 -7.71 0.95
CA TRP A 14 9.15 -6.51 1.75
C TRP A 14 7.73 -5.90 1.88
N LEU A 15 7.10 -5.45 0.79
CA LEU A 15 5.81 -4.73 0.77
C LEU A 15 4.75 -5.19 1.80
N PRO A 16 3.89 -4.26 2.28
CA PRO A 16 2.82 -4.56 3.22
C PRO A 16 1.95 -5.74 2.76
N PRO A 17 1.42 -6.55 3.70
CA PRO A 17 0.65 -7.77 3.38
C PRO A 17 -0.62 -7.50 2.57
N THR A 18 -1.13 -6.26 2.57
CA THR A 18 -2.29 -5.82 1.79
C THR A 18 -1.94 -5.18 0.46
N CYS A 19 -0.64 -5.07 0.11
CA CYS A 19 -0.22 -4.43 -1.14
C CYS A 19 -0.68 -5.25 -2.35
N GLY A 20 -1.38 -4.60 -3.29
CA GLY A 20 -1.90 -5.25 -4.49
C GLY A 20 -0.82 -5.95 -5.32
N TYR A 21 0.37 -5.34 -5.47
CA TYR A 21 1.49 -5.97 -6.19
C TYR A 21 1.95 -7.28 -5.54
N ARG A 22 2.07 -7.28 -4.21
CA ARG A 22 2.44 -8.47 -3.44
C ARG A 22 1.38 -9.56 -3.59
N LEU A 23 0.11 -9.23 -3.34
CA LEU A 23 -1.00 -10.17 -3.44
C LEU A 23 -1.08 -10.82 -4.83
N VAL A 24 -1.00 -10.01 -5.89
CA VAL A 24 -1.03 -10.52 -7.28
C VAL A 24 0.20 -11.37 -7.57
N SER A 25 1.39 -11.00 -7.09
CA SER A 25 2.60 -11.81 -7.26
C SER A 25 2.56 -13.16 -6.54
N GLU A 26 1.86 -13.22 -5.40
CA GLU A 26 1.65 -14.44 -4.61
C GLU A 26 0.44 -15.26 -5.13
N GLY A 27 -0.23 -14.81 -6.20
CA GLY A 27 -1.43 -15.46 -6.73
C GLY A 27 -2.65 -15.39 -5.80
N LYS A 28 -2.66 -14.43 -4.87
CA LYS A 28 -3.76 -14.19 -3.93
C LYS A 28 -4.80 -13.23 -4.53
N ASP A 29 -6.04 -13.39 -4.10
CA ASP A 29 -7.12 -12.49 -4.45
C ASP A 29 -6.89 -11.10 -3.87
N LEU A 30 -7.32 -10.09 -4.63
CA LEU A 30 -7.40 -8.72 -4.15
C LEU A 30 -8.64 -8.56 -3.25
N PRO A 31 -8.57 -7.74 -2.19
CA PRO A 31 -9.74 -7.42 -1.37
C PRO A 31 -10.88 -6.83 -2.22
N LEU A 32 -12.12 -7.07 -1.83
CA LEU A 32 -13.30 -6.58 -2.57
C LEU A 32 -13.35 -5.05 -2.70
N TRP A 33 -12.77 -4.33 -1.75
CA TRP A 33 -12.67 -2.87 -1.78
C TRP A 33 -11.56 -2.35 -2.68
N HIS A 34 -10.71 -3.22 -3.23
CA HIS A 34 -9.63 -2.80 -4.11
C HIS A 34 -10.22 -2.29 -5.44
N HIS A 35 -9.81 -1.11 -5.90
CA HIS A 35 -10.36 -0.45 -7.09
C HIS A 35 -10.32 -1.33 -8.36
N LEU A 36 -9.33 -2.22 -8.50
CA LEU A 36 -9.26 -3.19 -9.61
C LEU A 36 -10.35 -4.28 -9.56
N VAL A 37 -10.97 -4.51 -8.39
CA VAL A 37 -12.04 -5.47 -8.17
C VAL A 37 -13.41 -4.79 -8.26
N CYS A 38 -13.62 -3.70 -7.51
CA CYS A 38 -14.91 -3.01 -7.45
C CYS A 38 -15.11 -1.94 -8.54
N GLY A 39 -14.05 -1.48 -9.20
CA GLY A 39 -14.09 -0.39 -10.18
C GLY A 39 -14.21 1.01 -9.58
N ASP A 40 -14.27 1.14 -8.25
CA ASP A 40 -14.45 2.40 -7.54
C ASP A 40 -13.16 2.80 -6.79
N PRO A 41 -12.47 3.89 -7.21
CA PRO A 41 -11.30 4.39 -6.48
C PRO A 41 -11.65 4.95 -5.10
N GLU A 42 -12.90 5.34 -4.82
CA GLU A 42 -13.31 5.84 -3.50
C GLU A 42 -13.50 4.72 -2.47
N ALA A 43 -13.66 3.47 -2.90
CA ALA A 43 -13.86 2.33 -2.01
C ALA A 43 -12.75 2.17 -0.95
N VAL A 44 -11.48 2.48 -1.31
CA VAL A 44 -10.35 2.42 -0.37
C VAL A 44 -10.43 3.48 0.74
N HIS A 45 -11.08 4.62 0.44
CA HIS A 45 -11.30 5.70 1.39
C HIS A 45 -12.50 5.41 2.29
N ILE A 46 -13.58 4.89 1.71
CA ILE A 46 -14.80 4.47 2.43
C ILE A 46 -14.47 3.40 3.47
N GLU A 47 -13.69 2.38 3.10
CA GLU A 47 -13.24 1.31 4.00
C GLU A 47 -12.14 1.74 4.98
N ARG A 48 -11.71 3.01 4.93
CA ARG A 48 -10.69 3.61 5.81
C ARG A 48 -9.31 2.94 5.77
N ILE A 49 -9.06 2.12 4.74
CA ILE A 49 -7.77 1.47 4.49
C ILE A 49 -6.75 2.45 3.88
N SER A 50 -7.23 3.49 3.19
CA SER A 50 -6.37 4.55 2.67
C SER A 50 -5.74 5.40 3.78
N GLN A 51 -4.46 5.69 3.64
CA GLN A 51 -3.72 6.62 4.50
C GLN A 51 -3.64 8.05 3.92
N SER A 52 -4.31 8.29 2.79
CA SER A 52 -4.41 9.64 2.21
C SER A 52 -5.01 10.61 3.23
N GLY A 53 -4.43 11.81 3.31
CA GLY A 53 -4.83 12.84 4.28
C GLY A 53 -4.42 12.57 5.73
N ARG A 54 -3.69 11.47 6.01
CA ARG A 54 -3.16 11.12 7.35
C ARG A 54 -1.64 11.17 7.43
N MET A 55 -0.97 11.58 6.36
CA MET A 55 0.49 11.63 6.26
C MET A 55 0.95 13.08 6.18
N LEU A 56 2.04 13.39 6.87
CA LEU A 56 2.77 14.65 6.74
C LEU A 56 3.94 14.46 5.78
N SER A 57 4.30 15.52 5.05
CA SER A 57 5.51 15.50 4.22
C SER A 57 6.74 15.54 5.13
N GLU A 58 7.74 14.70 4.86
CA GLU A 58 9.01 14.71 5.62
C GLU A 58 9.68 16.10 5.57
N GLN A 59 9.55 16.83 4.46
CA GLN A 59 10.09 18.20 4.33
C GLN A 59 9.33 19.23 5.19
N SER A 60 8.15 18.88 5.67
CA SER A 60 7.34 19.76 6.54
C SER A 60 7.54 19.48 8.03
N VAL A 61 8.36 18.48 8.38
CA VAL A 61 8.70 18.11 9.76
C VAL A 61 10.21 18.26 9.94
N PRO A 62 10.70 19.07 10.90
CA PRO A 62 12.12 19.15 11.22
C PRO A 62 12.70 17.76 11.51
N GLU A 63 13.95 17.50 11.10
CA GLU A 63 14.60 16.19 11.30
C GLU A 63 14.64 15.78 12.78
N ASP A 64 14.82 16.74 13.68
CA ASP A 64 14.85 16.54 15.13
C ASP A 64 13.49 16.05 15.70
N ASP A 65 12.38 16.27 14.98
CA ASP A 65 11.02 15.91 15.40
C ASP A 65 10.51 14.62 14.73
N TRP A 66 11.35 13.95 13.92
CA TRP A 66 10.94 12.73 13.21
C TRP A 66 10.62 11.57 14.16
N GLU A 67 11.31 11.47 15.30
CA GLU A 67 11.10 10.38 16.27
C GLU A 67 9.72 10.41 16.93
N ASP A 68 9.08 11.58 16.99
CA ASP A 68 7.71 11.75 17.50
C ASP A 68 6.63 11.34 16.49
N HIS A 69 7.02 11.00 15.25
CA HIS A 69 6.12 10.63 14.17
C HIS A 69 6.32 9.16 13.76
N LEU A 70 5.20 8.46 13.54
CA LEU A 70 5.23 7.10 12.99
C LEU A 70 5.65 7.14 11.51
N ILE A 71 6.92 6.88 11.23
CA ILE A 71 7.41 6.70 9.87
C ILE A 71 6.90 5.36 9.35
N PHE A 72 5.90 5.42 8.48
CA PHE A 72 5.41 4.25 7.78
C PHE A 72 6.42 3.85 6.69
N ARG A 73 7.45 3.12 7.09
CA ARG A 73 8.18 2.30 6.12
C ARG A 73 7.19 1.20 5.75
N ALA A 74 6.61 1.32 4.56
CA ALA A 74 6.09 0.15 3.85
C ALA A 74 7.31 -0.73 3.64
N GLY A 75 7.59 -1.50 4.70
CA GLY A 75 8.53 -2.59 4.71
C GLY A 75 8.16 -3.46 3.56
#